data_AF-X1EWE7-F1
#
_entry.id   AF-X1EWE7-F1
#
_cell.length_a   1.000
_cell.length_b   1.000
_cell.length_c   1.000
_cell.angle_alpha   90.00
_cell.angle_beta   90.00
_cell.angle_gamma   90.00
#
_symmetry.space_group_name_H-M   'P 1'
#
loop_
_entity.id
_entity.type
_entity.pdbx_description
1 polymer ?
#
loop_
_entity_poly.entity_id
_entity_poly.type
_entity_poly.pdbx_seq_one_letter_code
_entity_poly.pdbx_strand_id
1 'polypeptide(L)' 'HETGFLEYTGDVSPDQNNFVGIGATGGGVPGNSFETEELGIIAHYAHLAWYYYPTHINEYCSSEYDPRH' A
#
# COMPACT_ATOMS: atom_id res chain seq x y z
N HIS A 1 6.83 11.67 4.06
CA HIS A 1 7.43 11.10 5.27
C HIS A 1 6.59 9.87 5.56
N GLU A 2 7.02 8.73 5.03
CA GLU A 2 6.18 7.54 4.82
C GLU A 2 6.92 6.39 5.51
N THR A 3 6.24 5.77 6.48
CA THR A 3 6.61 4.57 7.27
C THR A 3 7.35 4.66 8.59
N GLY A 4 7.99 5.78 8.97
CA GLY A 4 8.51 5.93 10.34
C GLY A 4 9.27 4.71 10.90
N PHE A 5 10.03 3.97 10.10
CA PHE A 5 10.77 2.76 10.53
C PHE A 5 9.94 1.63 11.18
N LEU A 6 8.80 1.22 10.59
CA LEU A 6 7.93 0.17 11.17
C LEU A 6 7.29 0.58 12.51
N GLU A 7 7.37 1.86 12.88
CA GLU A 7 6.57 2.39 13.98
C GLU A 7 5.15 2.60 13.43
N TYR A 8 4.26 1.62 13.70
CA TYR A 8 2.81 1.68 13.53
C TYR A 8 2.19 2.82 14.38
N THR A 9 2.59 4.06 14.12
CA THR A 9 2.18 5.27 14.84
C THR A 9 1.05 6.00 14.13
N GLY A 10 0.60 5.48 12.98
CA GLY A 10 -0.54 5.94 12.21
C GLY A 10 -1.73 4.97 12.28
N ASP A 11 -2.70 5.17 11.39
CA ASP A 11 -3.95 4.41 11.38
C ASP A 11 -3.80 2.94 10.92
N VAL A 12 -2.60 2.54 10.46
CA VAL A 12 -2.32 1.21 9.92
C VAL A 12 -1.88 0.24 11.04
N SER A 13 -2.63 -0.85 11.20
CA SER A 13 -2.37 -1.96 12.12
C SER A 13 -1.34 -2.95 11.58
N PRO A 14 -0.55 -3.63 12.45
CA PRO A 14 0.38 -4.70 12.07
C PRO A 14 -0.25 -5.83 11.25
N ASP A 15 -1.51 -6.16 11.50
CA ASP A 15 -2.20 -7.27 10.83
C ASP A 15 -2.59 -6.96 9.38
N GLN A 16 -2.43 -5.71 8.93
CA GLN A 16 -2.85 -5.29 7.59
C GLN A 16 -1.84 -5.62 6.50
N ASN A 17 -0.61 -6.04 6.83
CA ASN A 17 0.48 -6.24 5.87
C ASN A 17 0.69 -5.00 4.95
N ASN A 18 0.32 -3.81 5.41
CA ASN A 18 0.36 -2.57 4.64
C ASN A 18 1.59 -1.76 5.03
N PHE A 19 2.71 -2.05 4.38
CA PHE A 19 4.03 -1.55 4.80
C PHE A 19 4.30 -0.09 4.44
N VAL A 20 3.45 0.55 3.62
CA VAL A 20 3.61 1.97 3.22
C VAL A 20 2.42 2.86 3.49
N GLY A 21 1.38 2.35 4.15
CA GLY A 21 0.17 3.11 4.41
C GLY A 21 -0.62 3.43 3.14
N ILE A 22 -0.65 2.50 2.18
CA ILE A 22 -1.51 2.59 1.00
C ILE A 22 -2.94 2.81 1.46
N GLY A 23 -3.57 3.87 0.97
CA GLY A 23 -4.96 4.20 1.30
C GLY A 23 -5.19 4.81 2.69
N ALA A 24 -4.17 4.95 3.56
CA ALA A 24 -4.32 5.65 4.83
C ALA A 24 -4.38 7.16 4.59
N THR A 25 -5.45 7.82 5.02
CA THR A 25 -5.67 9.27 4.82
C THR A 25 -5.50 10.09 6.09
N GLY A 26 -5.20 9.44 7.21
CA GLY A 26 -5.22 10.06 8.54
C GLY A 26 -6.63 10.13 9.13
N GLY A 27 -6.70 10.34 10.45
CA GLY A 27 -7.97 10.54 11.16
C GLY A 27 -8.70 9.24 11.54
N GLY A 28 -7.99 8.12 11.65
CA GLY A 28 -8.56 6.82 11.99
C GLY A 28 -8.95 5.98 10.77
N VAL A 29 -8.51 6.35 9.56
CA VAL A 29 -8.78 5.59 8.34
C VAL A 29 -7.64 4.58 8.14
N PRO A 30 -7.86 3.28 8.36
CA PRO A 30 -6.77 2.31 8.51
C PRO A 30 -6.00 2.01 7.22
N GLY A 31 -6.49 2.48 6.07
CA GLY A 31 -5.93 2.16 4.77
C GLY A 31 -6.20 0.71 4.35
N ASN A 32 -5.50 0.28 3.31
CA ASN A 32 -5.69 -1.05 2.71
C ASN A 32 -5.13 -2.16 3.61
N SER A 33 -5.59 -3.39 3.39
CA SER A 33 -5.05 -4.60 4.03
C SER A 33 -4.76 -5.66 2.97
N PHE A 34 -3.70 -6.42 3.17
CA PHE A 34 -3.26 -7.49 2.26
C PHE A 34 -3.23 -8.83 3.00
N GLU A 35 -3.66 -9.90 2.31
CA GLU A 35 -3.83 -11.22 2.93
C GLU A 35 -2.51 -11.82 3.43
N THR A 36 -1.39 -11.49 2.78
CA THR A 36 -0.06 -11.96 3.17
C THR A 36 0.97 -10.83 3.12
N GLU A 37 2.09 -11.02 3.82
CA GLU A 37 3.24 -10.12 3.76
C GLU A 37 3.78 -9.99 2.34
N GLU A 38 3.80 -11.09 1.59
CA GLU A 38 4.23 -11.10 0.18
C GLU A 38 3.38 -10.15 -0.67
N LEU A 39 2.04 -10.24 -0.53
CA LEU A 39 1.12 -9.35 -1.24
C LEU A 39 1.31 -7.89 -0.82
N GLY A 40 1.59 -7.62 0.46
CA GLY A 40 1.90 -6.28 0.95
C GLY A 40 3.16 -5.68 0.33
N ILE A 41 4.23 -6.48 0.16
CA ILE A 41 5.47 -6.05 -0.49
C ILE A 41 5.26 -5.83 -1.98
N ILE A 42 4.50 -6.71 -2.65
CA ILE A 42 4.13 -6.54 -4.06
C ILE A 42 3.35 -5.24 -4.25
N ALA A 43 2.37 -4.96 -3.41
CA ALA A 43 1.57 -3.74 -3.47
C ALA A 43 2.43 -2.47 -3.30
N HIS A 44 3.41 -2.49 -2.40
CA HIS A 44 4.38 -1.38 -2.26
C HIS A 44 5.17 -1.17 -3.56
N TYR A 45 5.74 -2.23 -4.15
CA TYR A 45 6.46 -2.11 -5.42
C TYR A 45 5.58 -1.60 -6.57
N ALA A 46 4.35 -2.11 -6.65
CA ALA A 46 3.36 -1.68 -7.65
C ALA A 46 3.02 -0.19 -7.51
N HIS A 47 2.82 0.29 -6.28
CA HIS A 47 2.53 1.69 -6.00
C HIS A 47 3.68 2.62 -6.42
N LEU A 48 4.93 2.23 -6.14
CA LEU A 48 6.11 2.97 -6.59
C LEU A 48 6.26 2.95 -8.11
N ALA A 49 6.02 1.80 -8.75
CA ALA A 49 6.09 1.68 -10.20
C ALA A 49 5.08 2.58 -10.89
N TRP A 50 3.88 2.75 -10.32
CA TRP A 50 2.84 3.62 -10.87
C TRP A 50 3.24 5.10 -10.92
N TYR A 51 3.95 5.62 -9.91
CA TYR A 51 4.47 7.00 -9.92
C TYR A 51 5.35 7.30 -11.14
N TYR A 52 6.03 6.29 -11.68
CA TYR A 52 6.95 6.45 -12.80
C TYR A 52 6.35 5.96 -14.14
N TYR A 53 5.47 4.96 -14.09
CA TYR A 53 4.87 4.30 -15.25
C TYR A 53 3.33 4.22 -15.12
N PRO A 54 2.62 5.36 -15.14
CA PRO A 54 1.17 5.40 -14.83
C PRO A 54 0.28 4.68 -15.85
N THR A 55 0.82 4.29 -17.01
CA THR A 55 0.10 3.52 -18.05
C THR A 55 0.42 2.03 -18.04
N HIS A 56 1.22 1.54 -17.09
CA HIS A 56 1.65 0.15 -17.04
C HIS A 56 0.70 -0.70 -16.19
N ILE A 57 -0.23 -1.39 -16.86
CA ILE A 57 -1.15 -2.35 -16.23
C ILE A 57 -0.58 -3.76 -16.40
N ASN A 58 -0.42 -4.48 -15.30
CA ASN A 58 -0.09 -5.91 -15.29
C ASN A 58 -0.82 -6.64 -14.14
N GLU A 59 -0.53 -7.92 -13.92
CA GLU A 59 -1.17 -8.76 -12.89
C GLU A 59 -1.15 -8.14 -11.48
N TYR A 60 -0.12 -7.36 -11.16
CA TYR A 60 0.09 -6.78 -9.82
C TYR A 60 -0.08 -5.24 -9.79
N CYS A 61 0.07 -4.56 -10.94
CA CYS A 61 -0.22 -3.15 -11.14
C CYS A 61 -1.60 -2.98 -11.77
N SER A 62 -2.66 -3.21 -10.99
CA SER A 62 -4.04 -3.09 -11.45
C SER A 62 -4.89 -2.34 -10.42
N SER A 63 -6.06 -1.85 -10.84
CA SER A 63 -7.03 -1.20 -9.95
C SER A 63 -7.63 -2.13 -8.90
N GLU A 64 -7.40 -3.45 -9.01
CA GLU A 64 -7.82 -4.44 -8.03
C GLU A 64 -6.98 -4.37 -6.75
N TYR A 65 -5.67 -4.13 -6.91
CA TYR A 65 -4.71 -4.11 -5.80
C TYR A 65 -4.29 -2.69 -5.39
N ASP A 66 -4.41 -1.70 -6.29
CA ASP A 66 -4.23 -0.29 -5.99
C ASP A 66 -5.44 0.55 -6.46
N PRO A 67 -6.37 0.93 -5.57
CA PRO A 67 -7.55 1.72 -5.93
C PRO A 67 -7.24 3.17 -6.32
N ARG A 68 -5.97 3.60 -6.33
CA ARG A 68 -5.55 4.90 -6.90
C ARG A 68 -5.12 4.83 -8.37
N HIS A 69 -5.33 3.71 -9.05
CA HIS A 69 -5.44 3.70 -10.50
C HIS A 69 -6.59 4.60 -11.00
#